data_AF-A0A441W5Z3-F1
#
_entry.id   AF-A0A441W5Z3-F1
#
_cell.length_a   1.000
_cell.length_b   1.000
_cell.length_c   1.000
_cell.angle_alpha   90.00
_cell.angle_beta   90.00
_cell.angle_gamma   90.00
#
_symmetry.space_group_name_H-M   'P 1'
#
loop_
_entity.id
_entity.type
_entity.pdbx_description
1 polymer ?
#
loop_
_entity_poly.entity_id
_entity_poly.type
_entity_poly.pdbx_seq_one_letter_code
_entity_poly.pdbx_strand_id
1 'polypeptide(L)' 'VKHALVIVEAFEAAGNPGVVGIDGKMYDRPHLTLAERLLARARAAGIPA' A
#
# COMPACT_ATOMS: atom_id res chain seq x y z
N VAL A 1 9.53 2.90 -0.59
CA VAL A 1 8.79 1.82 0.11
C VAL A 1 7.83 2.35 1.16
N LYS A 2 8.22 3.34 1.99
CA LYS A 2 7.35 3.98 3.00
C LYS A 2 5.93 4.31 2.53
N HIS A 3 5.76 4.97 1.39
CA HIS A 3 4.41 5.31 0.89
C HIS A 3 3.57 4.06 0.57
N ALA A 4 4.19 2.99 0.07
CA ALA A 4 3.50 1.73 -0.19
C ALA A 4 3.05 1.04 1.10
N LEU A 5 3.80 1.18 2.20
CA LEU A 5 3.34 0.71 3.52
C LEU A 5 2.09 1.46 3.97
N VAL A 6 2.10 2.80 3.88
CA VAL A 6 0.94 3.62 4.28
C VAL A 6 -0.31 3.21 3.50
N ILE A 7 -0.18 2.89 2.21
CA ILE A 7 -1.30 2.38 1.40
C ILE A 7 -1.81 1.05 1.95
N VAL A 8 -0.93 0.06 2.16
CA VAL A 8 -1.33 -1.27 2.66
C VAL A 8 -1.97 -1.15 4.05
N GLU A 9 -1.35 -0.42 4.97
CA GLU A 9 -1.85 -0.20 6.32
C GLU A 9 -3.22 0.51 6.30
N ALA A 10 -3.43 1.49 5.42
CA ALA A 10 -4.72 2.17 5.30
C ALA A 10 -5.83 1.22 4.82
N PHE A 11 -5.54 0.33 3.85
CA PHE A 11 -6.50 -0.67 3.40
C PHE A 11 -6.81 -1.70 4.48
N GLU A 12 -5.80 -2.20 5.18
CA GLU A 12 -5.97 -3.13 6.30
C GLU A 12 -6.80 -2.50 7.43
N ALA A 13 -6.46 -1.28 7.85
CA ALA A 13 -7.17 -0.55 8.90
C ALA A 13 -8.63 -0.24 8.53
N ALA A 14 -8.92 -0.02 7.25
CA ALA A 14 -10.27 0.24 6.75
C ALA A 14 -11.08 -1.05 6.49
N GLY A 15 -10.52 -2.24 6.69
CA GLY A 15 -11.20 -3.52 6.45
C GLY A 15 -11.29 -3.92 4.97
N ASN A 16 -10.29 -3.56 4.18
CA ASN A 16 -10.16 -3.86 2.75
C ASN A 16 -11.34 -3.37 1.87
N PRO A 17 -11.67 -2.07 1.92
CA PRO A 17 -12.72 -1.49 1.08
C PRO A 17 -12.30 -1.43 -0.40
N GLY A 18 -13.22 -0.98 -1.26
CA GLY A 18 -12.90 -0.72 -2.67
C GLY A 18 -11.91 0.43 -2.86
N VAL A 19 -11.98 1.45 -2.00
CA VAL A 19 -11.14 2.65 -2.01
C VAL A 19 -10.85 3.14 -0.58
N VAL A 20 -9.72 3.82 -0.37
CA VAL A 20 -9.37 4.54 0.86
C VAL A 20 -8.93 5.96 0.54
N GLY A 21 -9.09 6.87 1.50
CA GLY A 21 -8.57 8.23 1.43
C GLY A 21 -7.32 8.37 2.31
N ILE A 22 -6.20 8.81 1.74
CA ILE A 22 -4.95 9.09 2.47
C ILE A 22 -4.52 10.51 2.09
N ASP A 23 -4.36 11.40 3.08
CA ASP A 23 -3.97 12.80 2.88
C ASP A 23 -4.81 13.54 1.81
N GLY A 24 -6.12 13.27 1.76
CA GLY A 24 -7.03 13.87 0.77
C GLY A 24 -6.91 13.28 -0.65
N LYS A 25 -6.11 12.24 -0.87
CA LYS A 25 -6.01 11.50 -2.12
C LYS A 25 -6.74 10.17 -2.03
N MET A 26 -7.41 9.80 -3.12
CA MET A 26 -8.11 8.52 -3.25
C MET A 26 -7.16 7.43 -3.76
N TYR A 27 -7.16 6.29 -3.08
CA TYR A 27 -6.43 5.09 -3.45
C TYR A 27 -7.41 3.94 -3.61
N ASP A 28 -7.19 3.09 -4.60
CA ASP A 28 -8.07 1.97 -4.94
C ASP A 28 -7.30 0.63 -4.93
N ARG A 29 -8.00 -0.46 -5.24
CA ARG A 29 -7.43 -1.82 -5.30
C ARG A 29 -6.21 -1.94 -6.24
N PRO A 30 -6.19 -1.36 -7.45
CA PRO A 30 -4.96 -1.24 -8.25
C PRO A 30 -3.78 -0.59 -7.51
N HIS A 31 -4.01 0.51 -6.78
CA HIS A 31 -2.96 1.14 -5.98
C HIS A 31 -2.45 0.23 -4.85
N LEU A 32 -3.35 -0.48 -4.17
CA LEU A 32 -3.00 -1.49 -3.17
C LEU A 32 -2.13 -2.60 -3.78
N THR A 33 -2.56 -3.16 -4.91
CA THR A 33 -1.82 -4.25 -5.60
C THR A 33 -0.42 -3.79 -6.02
N LEU A 34 -0.28 -2.55 -6.49
CA LEU A 34 1.02 -1.97 -6.84
C LEU A 34 1.91 -1.81 -5.60
N ALA A 35 1.35 -1.33 -4.50
CA ALA A 35 2.05 -1.16 -3.22
C ALA A 35 2.57 -2.51 -2.70
N GLU A 36 1.73 -3.54 -2.66
CA GLU A 36 2.11 -4.89 -2.26
C GLU A 36 3.25 -5.46 -3.10
N ARG A 37 3.16 -5.32 -4.44
CA ARG A 37 4.21 -5.76 -5.37
C ARG A 37 5.53 -5.01 -5.16
N LEU A 38 5.47 -3.70 -4.94
CA LEU A 38 6.66 -2.90 -4.66
C LEU A 38 7.32 -3.34 -3.35
N LEU A 39 6.55 -3.58 -2.30
CA LEU A 39 7.06 -4.08 -1.02
C LEU A 39 7.66 -5.48 -1.14
N ALA A 40 7.03 -6.38 -1.91
CA ALA A 40 7.59 -7.69 -2.19
C ALA A 40 8.96 -7.61 -2.90
N ARG A 41 9.10 -6.72 -3.89
CA ARG A 41 10.38 -6.47 -4.58
C ARG A 41 11.42 -5.86 -3.65
N ALA A 42 11.03 -4.92 -2.79
CA ALA A 42 11.93 -4.33 -1.80
C ALA A 42 12.47 -5.38 -0.82
N ARG A 43 11.60 -6.26 -0.31
CA ARG A 43 12.00 -7.40 0.53
C ARG A 43 12.99 -8.32 -0.18
N ALA A 44 12.72 -8.67 -1.45
CA ALA A 44 13.64 -9.48 -2.25
C ALA A 44 15.00 -8.82 -2.50
N ALA A 45 15.04 -7.48 -2.57
CA ALA A 45 16.26 -6.69 -2.72
C ALA A 45 16.99 -6.41 -1.39
N GLY A 46 16.48 -6.91 -0.25
CA GLY A 46 17.04 -6.64 1.08
C GLY A 46 16.83 -5.21 1.57
N ILE A 47 15.91 -4.46 0.95
CA ILE A 47 15.55 -3.11 1.38
C ILE A 47 14.53 -3.26 2.52
N PRO A 48 14.83 -2.76 3.74
CA PRO A 48 13.87 -2.78 4.83
C PRO A 48 12.65 -1.92 4.45
N ALA A 49 11.47 -2.48 4.70
CA ALA A 49 10.20 -1.80 4.47
C ALA A 49 9.98 -0.73 5.55
#